data_AF-A0A2W5QUP6-F1
#
_entry.id   AF-A0A2W5QUP6-F1
#
_cell.length_a   1.000
_cell.length_b   1.000
_cell.length_c   1.000
_cell.angle_alpha   90.00
_cell.angle_beta   90.00
_cell.angle_gamma   90.00
#
_symmetry.space_group_name_H-M   'P 1'
#
loop_
_entity.id
_entity.type
_entity.pdbx_description
1 polymer ?
#
loop_
_entity_poly.entity_id
_entity_poly.type
_entity_poly.pdbx_seq_one_letter_code
_entity_poly.pdbx_strand_id
1 'polypeptide(L)' 'MVGLSKSQMNKLRCLGGGPPFYKLGSSVFYREDDIDAWLAERRRTSTWAPANDNPAARALAA' A
#
# COMPACT_ATOMS: atom_id res chain seq x y z
N MET A 1 -13.68 -5.10 6.06
CA MET A 1 -13.98 -4.95 4.62
C MET A 1 -13.20 -3.74 4.08
N VAL A 2 -12.17 -3.94 3.26
CA VAL A 2 -11.08 -2.94 3.07
C VAL A 2 -11.31 -1.96 1.91
N GLY A 3 -12.47 -1.97 1.25
CA GLY A 3 -12.81 -1.03 0.17
C GLY A 3 -11.92 -1.13 -1.10
N LEU A 4 -10.89 -1.99 -1.09
CA LEU A 4 -10.00 -2.23 -2.22
C LEU A 4 -10.65 -3.19 -3.22
N SER A 5 -10.50 -2.89 -4.51
CA SER A 5 -10.95 -3.78 -5.58
C SER A 5 -9.97 -4.94 -5.80
N LYS A 6 -10.46 -6.06 -6.36
CA LYS A 6 -9.63 -7.23 -6.71
C LYS A 6 -8.43 -6.87 -7.60
N SER A 7 -8.61 -5.92 -8.53
CA SER A 7 -7.54 -5.45 -9.41
C SER A 7 -6.44 -4.73 -8.63
N GLN A 8 -6.81 -3.90 -7.65
CA GLN A 8 -5.86 -3.23 -6.76
C GLN A 8 -5.06 -4.23 -5.92
N MET A 9 -5.72 -5.24 -5.35
CA MET A 9 -5.01 -6.30 -4.59
C MET A 9 -4.06 -7.11 -5.47
N ASN A 10 -4.44 -7.42 -6.71
CA ASN A 10 -3.54 -8.06 -7.67
C ASN A 10 -2.31 -7.18 -7.97
N LYS A 11 -2.52 -5.87 -8.15
CA LYS A 11 -1.45 -4.92 -8.39
C LYS A 11 -0.50 -4.83 -7.20
N LEU A 12 -1.03 -4.79 -5.98
CA LEU A 12 -0.24 -4.79 -4.75
C LEU A 12 0.58 -6.09 -4.59
N ARG A 13 0.03 -7.24 -4.95
CA ARG A 13 0.77 -8.51 -5.03
C ARG A 13 1.92 -8.45 -6.02
N CYS A 14 1.69 -7.93 -7.22
CA CYS A 14 2.71 -7.85 -8.26
C CYS A 14 3.82 -6.83 -7.93
N LEU A 15 3.46 -5.70 -7.32
CA LEU A 15 4.39 -4.63 -6.98
C LEU A 15 5.13 -4.86 -5.65
N GLY A 16 4.83 -5.93 -4.91
CA GLY A 16 5.46 -6.23 -3.61
C GLY A 16 4.98 -5.35 -2.47
N GLY A 17 3.80 -4.72 -2.61
CA GLY A 17 3.23 -3.80 -1.63
C GLY A 17 1.93 -4.32 -0.99
N GLY A 18 1.56 -5.59 -1.10
CA GLY A 18 0.32 -6.09 -0.52
C GLY A 18 0.43 -6.53 0.94
N PRO A 19 -0.71 -6.74 1.62
CA PRO A 19 -0.73 -7.49 2.87
C PRO A 19 -0.26 -8.94 2.64
N PRO A 20 0.24 -9.61 3.69
CA PRO A 20 0.57 -11.03 3.64
C PRO A 20 -0.59 -11.85 3.08
N PHE A 21 -0.28 -12.83 2.22
CA PHE A 21 -1.29 -13.65 1.59
C PHE A 21 -0.88 -15.11 1.58
N TYR A 22 -1.89 -15.97 1.72
CA TYR A 22 -1.75 -17.42 1.62
C TYR A 22 -2.19 -17.85 0.23
N LYS A 23 -1.30 -18.51 -0.51
CA LYS A 23 -1.63 -19.09 -1.81
C LYS A 23 -1.99 -20.56 -1.64
N LEU A 24 -3.28 -20.88 -1.71
CA LEU A 24 -3.80 -22.24 -1.70
C LEU A 24 -4.21 -22.62 -3.12
N GLY A 25 -3.29 -23.25 -3.84
CA GLY A 25 -3.46 -23.60 -5.26
C GLY A 25 -3.69 -22.36 -6.12
N SER A 26 -4.88 -22.26 -6.72
CA SER A 26 -5.33 -21.13 -7.53
C SER A 26 -5.98 -20.00 -6.72
N SER A 27 -6.34 -20.26 -5.46
CA SER A 27 -6.99 -19.27 -4.59
C SER A 27 -5.98 -18.56 -3.71
N VAL A 28 -6.19 -17.25 -3.54
CA VAL A 28 -5.37 -16.42 -2.66
C VAL A 28 -6.25 -15.91 -1.52
N PHE A 29 -5.85 -16.27 -0.30
CA PHE A 29 -6.53 -15.91 0.92
C PHE A 29 -5.71 -14.89 1.69
N TYR A 30 -6.42 -14.06 2.44
CA TYR A 30 -5.84 -13.09 3.36
C TYR A 30 -6.52 -13.32 4.70
N ARG A 31 -5.75 -13.30 5.80
CA ARG A 31 -6.39 -13.17 7.11
C ARG A 31 -6.75 -11.72 7.35
N GLU A 32 -7.85 -11.52 8.06
CA GLU A 32 -8.27 -10.18 8.48
C GLU A 32 -7.21 -9.52 9.36
N ASP A 33 -6.56 -10.29 10.24
CA ASP A 33 -5.49 -9.82 11.13
C ASP A 33 -4.27 -9.29 10.36
N ASP A 34 -3.80 -10.03 9.35
CA ASP A 34 -2.69 -9.62 8.48
C ASP A 34 -3.03 -8.36 7.67
N ILE A 35 -4.29 -8.25 7.25
CA ILE A 35 -4.78 -7.05 6.55
C ILE A 35 -4.82 -5.86 7.50
N ASP A 36 -5.30 -6.03 8.73
CA ASP A 36 -5.37 -4.96 9.73
C ASP A 36 -3.97 -4.47 10.12
N ALA A 37 -3.04 -5.39 10.37
CA ALA A 37 -1.64 -5.05 10.64
C ALA A 37 -1.01 -4.27 9.48
N TRP A 38 -1.24 -4.70 8.24
CA TRP A 38 -0.77 -4.00 7.05
C TRP A 38 -1.40 -2.60 6.87
N LEU A 39 -2.68 -2.45 7.20
CA LEU A 39 -3.37 -1.16 7.23
C LEU A 39 -2.80 -0.26 8.33
N ALA A 40 -2.52 -0.81 9.51
CA ALA A 40 -1.96 -0.10 10.65
C ALA A 40 -0.56 0.42 10.33
N GLU A 41 0.31 -0.39 9.74
CA GLU A 41 1.64 0.02 9.26
C GLU A 41 1.58 1.15 8.24
N ARG A 42 0.51 1.20 7.45
CA ARG A 42 0.34 2.16 6.34
C ARG A 42 -0.68 3.24 6.64
N ARG A 43 -1.07 3.34 7.90
CA ARG A 43 -2.01 4.33 8.38
C ARG A 43 -1.41 5.71 8.19
N ARG A 44 -1.79 6.36 7.10
CA ARG A 44 -1.49 7.76 6.82
C ARG A 44 -2.52 8.62 7.53
N THR A 45 -2.06 9.60 8.31
CA THR A 45 -2.90 10.62 8.95
C THR A 45 -3.23 11.78 8.01
N SER A 46 -2.55 11.88 6.87
CA SER A 46 -2.78 12.90 5.85
C SER A 46 -2.76 12.27 4.45
N THR A 47 -3.77 12.60 3.64
CA THR A 47 -3.81 12.29 2.20
C THR A 47 -2.80 13.14 1.42
N TRP A 48 -2.36 14.25 2.01
CA TRP A 48 -1.31 15.11 1.49
C TRP A 48 0.04 14.68 2.10
N ALA A 49 0.82 13.93 1.33
CA ALA A 49 2.26 13.93 1.50
C ALA A 49 2.82 15.00 0.54
N PRO A 50 3.80 15.84 0.94
CA PRO A 50 4.57 16.58 -0.04
C PRO A 50 5.39 15.58 -0.86
N ALA A 51 4.75 14.95 -1.85
CA ALA A 51 5.39 14.09 -2.84
C ALA A 51 6.03 14.97 -3.93
N ASN A 52 6.79 15.98 -3.50
CA ASN A 52 7.58 16.79 -4.40
C ASN A 52 9.01 16.85 -3.90
N ASP A 53 9.69 15.70 -4.02
CA ASP A 53 11.16 15.61 -4.02
C ASP A 53 11.72 16.20 -5.34
N ASN A 54 11.09 17.22 -5.92
CA ASN A 54 11.63 17.89 -7.10
C ASN A 54 12.91 18.61 -6.65
N PRO A 55 14.10 18.20 -7.12
CA PRO A 55 15.35 18.84 -6.72
C PRO A 55 15.37 20.34 -7.07
N ALA A 56 14.55 20.78 -8.02
CA ALA A 56 14.39 22.19 -8.37
C ALA A 56 13.85 23.05 -7.21
N ALA A 57 13.05 22.49 -6.29
CA ALA A 57 12.52 23.22 -5.14
C ALA A 57 13.58 23.48 -4.06
N ARG A 58 14.60 22.61 -3.93
CA ARG A 58 15.74 22.83 -3.00
C ARG A 58 16.72 23.90 -3.48
N ALA A 59 16.82 24.12 -4.80
CA ALA A 59 17.78 25.06 -5.38
C ALA A 59 17.37 26.54 -5.23
N LEU A 60 16.10 26.83 -4.95
CA LEU A 60 15.61 28.21 -4.80
C LEU A 60 15.72 28.74 -3.35
N ALA A 61 16.20 27.91 -2.43
CA ALA A 61 16.30 28.22 -1.00
C ALA A 61 17.76 28.46 -0.54
N ALA A 62 18.71 28.59 -1.46
CA ALA A 62 20.13 28.85 -1.20
C ALA A 62 20.59 30.16 -1.83
#